data_AF-A0A817CZ39-F1
#
_entry.id   AF-A0A817CZ39-F1
#
_cell.length_a   1.000
_cell.length_b   1.000
_cell.length_c   1.000
_cell.angle_alpha   90.00
_cell.angle_beta   90.00
_cell.angle_gamma   90.00
#
_symmetry.space_group_name_H-M   'P 1'
#
loop_
_entity.id
_entity.type
_entity.pdbx_description
1 polymer ?
#
loop_
_entity_poly.entity_id
_entity_poly.type
_entity_poly.pdbx_seq_one_letter_code
_entity_poly.pdbx_strand_id
1 'polypeptide(L)'
;MLNNFFFEHNEIQLLSTVGIFVTMNPGYAGRTELPESVKTLFRPVVVVVPDMQYIGEIKLFANGFIHAKILAKKMVTLYRYASELLSKQKRFYSDCSGGKTVVLNTLAESQTQMEMKTNLYTLNPKALSVIELYGTLDPLTHGDLKYASPATVSRCGMIYVDPENLDQLDLLYDRYTKNILNFIYHGLTETGQRPRMKTIVPFVQLTKLLDSLFLPLINHEKKDQLELSSDKIHAIFLQAFIWSFRVCLKQEDRIVLDIIIQYLSALSTVSIDLKAKSGQLPNEKLLLFDYIFQPELDQCIKWNDLILKYENDRSKRFTELLVPTINTIRLGIIKTKNNIDLEWLIKSMIIIHQPVLFVGNTGSKIQEIIPNIIKYTLQIYEDILRLFLPTPTKFYYIFSLRDPSRIIQSLLQTAPERFNTIKRFLRIWLHECIRIFSDRFNDIKDNELFNTIVQNIIDNNSLLKSHRNYLFRKPILFPDYRTILQNDEAKIYEALQDYHAIKSIFDEIILKYKDKYGYIDIVFPLLKEGSYAEMS
;
A
#
# COMPACT_ATOMS: atom_id res chain seq x y z
N MET A 1 -41.71 -30.61 -42.93
CA MET A 1 -40.53 -30.23 -42.12
C MET A 1 -39.97 -28.97 -42.74
N LEU A 2 -39.60 -27.97 -41.93
CA LEU A 2 -38.90 -26.78 -42.43
C LEU A 2 -37.51 -27.24 -42.92
N ASN A 3 -37.18 -26.98 -44.18
CA ASN A 3 -35.86 -27.34 -44.75
C ASN A 3 -34.86 -26.19 -44.62
N ASN A 4 -35.33 -24.96 -44.40
CA ASN A 4 -34.52 -23.75 -44.29
C ASN A 4 -34.93 -22.95 -43.04
N PHE A 5 -33.96 -22.31 -42.40
CA PHE A 5 -34.09 -21.46 -41.23
C PHE A 5 -33.41 -20.11 -41.50
N PHE A 6 -34.11 -19.02 -41.23
CA PHE A 6 -33.58 -17.68 -41.45
C PHE A 6 -32.91 -17.14 -40.18
N PHE A 7 -31.61 -16.89 -40.23
CA PHE A 7 -30.79 -16.42 -39.10
C PHE A 7 -29.88 -15.28 -39.53
N GLU A 8 -29.86 -14.19 -38.77
CA GLU A 8 -29.02 -13.01 -39.04
C GLU A 8 -29.03 -12.57 -40.51
N HIS A 9 -30.23 -12.46 -41.09
CA HIS A 9 -30.46 -12.08 -42.49
C HIS A 9 -30.01 -13.08 -43.57
N ASN A 10 -29.64 -14.30 -43.18
CA ASN A 10 -29.26 -15.38 -44.10
C ASN A 10 -30.22 -16.57 -44.00
N GLU A 11 -30.55 -17.16 -45.15
CA GLU A 11 -31.33 -18.40 -45.22
C GLU A 11 -30.37 -19.60 -45.14
N ILE A 12 -30.51 -20.41 -44.09
CA ILE A 12 -29.63 -21.54 -43.77
C ILE A 12 -30.40 -22.84 -43.93
N GLN A 13 -29.86 -23.80 -44.69
CA GLN A 13 -30.46 -25.12 -44.81
C GLN A 13 -30.31 -25.93 -43.51
N LEU A 14 -31.40 -26.53 -43.04
CA LEU A 14 -31.43 -27.34 -41.83
C LEU A 14 -30.92 -28.76 -42.12
N LEU A 15 -29.82 -29.13 -41.47
CA LEU A 15 -29.25 -30.48 -41.54
C LEU A 15 -29.65 -31.27 -40.30
N SER A 16 -30.42 -32.36 -40.48
CA SER A 16 -30.91 -33.21 -39.38
C SER A 16 -29.82 -33.96 -38.62
N THR A 17 -28.58 -33.93 -39.11
CA THR A 17 -27.39 -34.50 -38.47
C THR A 17 -26.73 -33.55 -37.47
N VAL A 18 -27.15 -32.29 -37.41
CA VAL A 18 -26.59 -31.29 -36.51
C VAL A 18 -27.30 -31.33 -35.17
N GLY A 19 -26.53 -31.54 -34.10
CA GLY A 19 -27.00 -31.45 -32.71
C GLY A 19 -26.12 -30.50 -31.91
N ILE A 20 -26.75 -29.66 -31.07
CA ILE A 20 -26.07 -28.72 -30.19
C ILE A 20 -26.15 -29.25 -28.76
N PHE A 21 -24.99 -29.37 -28.10
CA PHE A 21 -24.88 -29.80 -26.72
C PHE A 21 -24.21 -28.70 -25.90
N VAL A 22 -24.79 -28.37 -24.75
CA VAL A 22 -24.24 -27.36 -23.84
C VAL A 22 -23.83 -28.04 -22.54
N THR A 23 -22.55 -27.90 -22.18
CA THR A 23 -22.02 -28.38 -20.91
C THR A 23 -21.89 -27.21 -19.94
N MET A 24 -22.57 -27.28 -18.79
CA MET A 24 -22.49 -26.26 -17.75
C MET A 24 -21.85 -26.82 -16.48
N ASN A 25 -21.01 -26.02 -15.84
CA ASN A 25 -20.53 -26.27 -14.47
C ASN A 25 -21.04 -25.13 -13.57
N PRO A 26 -22.31 -25.20 -13.10
CA PRO A 26 -22.85 -24.20 -12.19
C PRO A 26 -22.04 -24.22 -10.88
N GLY A 27 -21.61 -23.04 -10.40
CA GLY A 27 -20.87 -22.88 -9.14
C GLY A 27 -19.40 -22.44 -9.25
N TYR A 28 -18.85 -22.29 -10.46
CA TYR A 28 -17.54 -21.66 -10.65
C TYR A 28 -17.66 -20.13 -10.74
N ALA A 29 -16.78 -19.40 -10.05
CA ALA A 29 -16.74 -17.94 -10.09
C ALA A 29 -16.61 -17.42 -11.53
N GLY A 30 -17.47 -16.47 -11.92
CA GLY A 30 -17.50 -15.87 -13.26
C GLY A 30 -18.38 -16.60 -14.29
N ARG A 31 -19.02 -17.73 -13.95
CA ARG A 31 -19.97 -18.40 -14.84
C ARG A 31 -21.40 -18.12 -14.42
N THR A 32 -22.20 -17.60 -15.35
CA THR A 32 -23.63 -17.37 -15.17
C THR A 32 -24.44 -18.59 -15.60
N GLU A 33 -25.59 -18.80 -14.96
CA GLU A 33 -26.56 -19.76 -15.47
C GLU A 33 -27.16 -19.30 -16.80
N LEU A 34 -27.60 -20.25 -17.63
CA LEU A 34 -28.34 -19.94 -18.84
C LEU A 34 -29.67 -19.26 -18.50
N PRO A 35 -30.15 -18.30 -19.32
CA PRO A 35 -31.49 -17.76 -19.19
C PRO A 35 -32.56 -18.86 -19.26
N GLU A 36 -33.65 -18.73 -18.50
CA GLU A 36 -34.73 -19.74 -18.46
C GLU A 36 -35.33 -20.00 -19.85
N SER A 37 -35.48 -18.97 -20.68
CA SER A 37 -35.96 -19.10 -22.07
C SER A 37 -35.10 -20.05 -22.90
N VAL A 38 -33.78 -20.01 -22.71
CA VAL A 38 -32.84 -20.90 -23.39
C VAL A 38 -32.86 -22.29 -22.75
N LYS A 39 -32.93 -22.38 -21.42
CA LYS A 39 -33.00 -23.68 -20.71
C LYS A 39 -34.17 -24.54 -21.20
N THR A 40 -35.32 -23.95 -21.54
CA THR A 40 -36.48 -24.70 -22.07
C THR A 40 -36.21 -25.43 -23.39
N LEU A 41 -35.23 -24.97 -24.18
CA LEU A 41 -34.87 -25.58 -25.46
C LEU A 41 -34.00 -26.85 -25.29
N PHE A 42 -33.46 -27.08 -24.09
CA PHE A 42 -32.55 -28.19 -23.79
C PHE A 42 -33.15 -29.16 -22.80
N ARG A 43 -32.77 -30.44 -22.91
CA ARG A 43 -33.09 -31.46 -21.91
C ARG A 43 -31.95 -31.56 -20.91
N PRO A 44 -32.21 -31.49 -19.59
CA PRO A 44 -31.16 -31.66 -18.60
C PRO A 44 -30.66 -33.10 -18.60
N VAL A 45 -29.33 -33.26 -18.59
CA VAL A 45 -28.67 -34.55 -18.46
C VAL A 45 -27.83 -34.53 -17.20
N VAL A 46 -28.13 -35.41 -16.25
CA VAL A 46 -27.34 -35.58 -15.03
C VAL A 46 -26.21 -36.56 -15.32
N VAL A 47 -24.98 -36.06 -15.26
CA VAL A 47 -23.78 -36.89 -15.40
C VAL A 47 -23.29 -37.26 -13.99
N VAL A 48 -23.25 -38.54 -13.67
CA VAL A 48 -22.71 -39.05 -12.40
C VAL A 48 -21.19 -38.92 -12.41
N VAL A 49 -20.60 -38.63 -11.25
CA VAL A 49 -19.14 -38.59 -11.07
C VAL A 49 -18.54 -39.91 -11.56
N PRO A 50 -17.58 -39.89 -12.49
CA PRO A 50 -17.03 -41.12 -13.06
C PRO A 50 -16.24 -41.92 -12.02
N ASP A 51 -16.27 -43.25 -12.13
CA ASP A 51 -15.44 -44.12 -11.30
C ASP A 51 -13.96 -44.03 -11.73
N MET A 52 -13.21 -43.26 -10.96
CA MET A 52 -11.78 -43.03 -11.20
C MET A 52 -10.92 -44.28 -11.03
N GLN A 53 -11.38 -45.27 -10.25
CA GLN A 53 -10.66 -46.53 -10.08
C GLN A 53 -10.78 -47.37 -11.35
N TYR A 54 -11.99 -47.48 -11.90
CA TYR A 54 -12.22 -48.21 -13.14
C TYR A 54 -11.50 -47.56 -14.33
N ILE A 55 -11.53 -46.23 -14.43
CA ILE A 55 -10.78 -45.49 -15.46
C ILE A 55 -9.27 -45.70 -15.30
N GLY A 56 -8.77 -45.64 -14.06
CA GLY A 56 -7.36 -45.90 -13.75
C GLY A 56 -6.94 -47.32 -14.14
N GLU A 57 -7.79 -48.31 -13.87
CA GLU A 57 -7.55 -49.71 -14.24
C GLU A 57 -7.46 -49.89 -15.76
N ILE A 58 -8.41 -49.36 -16.53
CA ILE A 58 -8.37 -49.41 -18.00
C ILE A 58 -7.12 -48.73 -18.55
N LYS A 59 -6.76 -47.56 -18.03
CA LYS A 59 -5.56 -46.83 -18.46
C LYS A 59 -4.28 -47.60 -18.16
N LEU A 60 -4.16 -48.19 -16.97
CA LEU A 60 -3.00 -49.00 -16.61
C LEU A 60 -2.94 -50.27 -17.46
N PHE A 61 -4.07 -50.93 -17.70
CA PHE A 61 -4.12 -52.10 -18.57
C PHE A 61 -3.68 -51.75 -20.01
N ALA A 62 -4.17 -50.64 -20.57
CA ALA A 62 -3.80 -50.16 -21.89
C ALA A 62 -2.29 -49.82 -22.03
N ASN A 63 -1.62 -49.49 -20.92
CA ASN A 63 -0.17 -49.26 -20.87
C ASN A 63 0.63 -50.53 -20.50
N GLY A 64 0.01 -51.71 -20.52
CA GLY A 64 0.68 -53.00 -20.32
C GLY A 64 0.89 -53.43 -18.86
N PHE A 65 0.22 -52.78 -17.89
CA PHE A 65 0.36 -53.16 -16.48
C PHE A 65 -0.48 -54.41 -16.15
N ILE A 66 0.20 -55.47 -15.71
CA ILE A 66 -0.43 -56.77 -15.37
C ILE A 66 -1.29 -56.68 -14.10
N HIS A 67 -0.87 -55.87 -13.12
CA HIS A 67 -1.59 -55.68 -11.84
C HIS A 67 -2.41 -54.38 -11.80
N ALA A 68 -2.95 -53.95 -12.95
CA ALA A 68 -3.68 -52.69 -13.12
C ALA A 68 -4.78 -52.45 -12.06
N LYS A 69 -5.57 -53.48 -11.74
CA LYS A 69 -6.66 -53.40 -10.75
C LYS A 69 -6.19 -53.02 -9.34
N ILE A 70 -5.10 -53.62 -8.89
CA ILE A 70 -4.54 -53.37 -7.54
C ILE A 70 -3.89 -51.98 -7.50
N LEU A 71 -3.17 -51.63 -8.55
CA LEU A 71 -2.50 -50.33 -8.68
C LEU A 71 -3.50 -49.17 -8.73
N ALA A 72 -4.57 -49.29 -9.53
CA ALA A 72 -5.63 -48.29 -9.61
C ALA A 72 -6.30 -48.06 -8.25
N LYS A 73 -6.62 -49.15 -7.52
CA LYS A 73 -7.20 -49.05 -6.17
C LYS A 73 -6.28 -48.32 -5.20
N LYS A 74 -4.99 -48.65 -5.19
CA LYS A 74 -3.99 -47.98 -4.34
C LYS A 74 -3.84 -46.50 -4.70
N MET A 75 -3.76 -46.18 -6.00
CA MET A 75 -3.58 -44.82 -6.49
C MET A 75 -4.78 -43.92 -6.15
N VAL A 76 -6.01 -44.37 -6.42
CA VAL A 76 -7.23 -43.60 -6.07
C VAL A 76 -7.34 -43.40 -4.56
N THR A 77 -7.05 -44.44 -3.78
CA THR A 77 -7.06 -44.36 -2.30
C THR A 77 -6.03 -43.35 -1.79
N LEU A 78 -4.82 -43.36 -2.35
CA LEU A 78 -3.75 -42.41 -2.02
C LEU A 78 -4.16 -40.97 -2.34
N TYR A 79 -4.68 -40.70 -3.54
CA TYR A 79 -5.12 -39.35 -3.92
C TYR A 79 -6.27 -38.84 -3.06
N ARG A 80 -7.21 -39.72 -2.69
CA ARG A 80 -8.30 -39.38 -1.77
C ARG A 80 -7.74 -38.95 -0.41
N TYR A 81 -6.89 -39.78 0.21
CA TYR A 81 -6.29 -39.43 1.50
C TYR A 81 -5.37 -38.21 1.43
N ALA A 82 -4.60 -38.04 0.35
CA ALA A 82 -3.79 -36.85 0.15
C ALA A 82 -4.65 -35.58 0.09
N SER A 83 -5.83 -35.65 -0.55
CA SER A 83 -6.76 -34.50 -0.62
C SER A 83 -7.46 -34.18 0.71
N GLU A 84 -7.61 -35.18 1.58
CA GLU A 84 -8.28 -35.06 2.89
C GLU A 84 -7.31 -34.69 4.01
N LEU A 85 -6.12 -35.30 4.04
CA LEU A 85 -5.17 -35.24 5.15
C LEU A 85 -4.07 -34.20 4.96
N LEU A 86 -3.68 -33.88 3.72
CA LEU A 86 -2.70 -32.81 3.51
C LEU A 86 -3.35 -31.46 3.81
N SER A 87 -2.55 -30.55 4.37
CA SER A 87 -2.99 -29.20 4.64
C SER A 87 -3.55 -28.57 3.36
N LYS A 88 -4.82 -28.14 3.39
CA LYS A 88 -5.47 -27.39 2.31
C LYS A 88 -4.88 -26.00 2.22
N GLN A 89 -3.61 -25.89 1.84
CA GLN A 89 -2.99 -24.61 1.59
C GLN A 89 -3.58 -24.03 0.30
N LYS A 90 -4.17 -22.83 0.38
CA LYS A 90 -4.34 -21.97 -0.80
C LYS A 90 -2.95 -21.55 -1.25
N ARG A 91 -2.27 -22.46 -1.97
CA ARG A 91 -0.96 -22.34 -2.64
C ARG A 91 -0.31 -20.99 -2.36
N PHE A 92 0.33 -20.88 -1.20
CA PHE A 92 1.00 -19.66 -0.81
C PHE A 92 2.29 -19.60 -1.61
N TYR A 93 2.34 -18.65 -2.54
CA TYR A 93 3.61 -18.13 -3.00
C TYR A 93 4.17 -17.37 -1.79
N SER A 94 5.26 -17.86 -1.19
CA SER A 94 6.15 -16.93 -0.50
C SER A 94 6.72 -16.04 -1.59
N ASP A 95 6.54 -14.74 -1.47
CA ASP A 95 7.15 -13.74 -2.34
C ASP A 95 8.68 -13.69 -2.13
N CYS A 96 9.37 -14.83 -2.13
CA CYS A 96 10.83 -14.90 -2.12
C CYS A 96 11.33 -14.46 -3.50
N SER A 97 11.40 -13.15 -3.66
CA SER A 97 11.72 -12.41 -4.89
C SER A 97 13.21 -12.44 -5.25
N GLY A 98 13.89 -13.57 -5.02
CA GLY A 98 15.32 -13.76 -5.33
C GLY A 98 15.64 -15.17 -5.82
N GLY A 99 15.26 -16.21 -5.06
CA GLY A 99 15.70 -17.59 -5.35
C GLY A 99 15.25 -18.16 -6.69
N LYS A 100 14.05 -17.82 -7.18
CA LYS A 100 13.51 -18.41 -8.42
C LYS A 100 14.25 -17.97 -9.67
N THR A 101 14.56 -16.68 -9.76
CA THR A 101 15.33 -16.13 -10.88
C THR A 101 16.75 -16.69 -10.87
N VAL A 102 17.36 -16.80 -9.68
CA VAL A 102 18.68 -17.44 -9.53
C VAL A 102 18.63 -18.89 -10.02
N VAL A 103 17.68 -19.69 -9.54
CA VAL A 103 17.52 -21.10 -9.99
C VAL A 103 17.32 -21.21 -11.50
N LEU A 104 16.50 -20.35 -12.11
CA LEU A 104 16.26 -20.35 -13.55
C LEU A 104 17.51 -19.93 -14.35
N ASN A 105 18.24 -18.92 -13.86
CA ASN A 105 19.49 -18.48 -14.48
C ASN A 105 20.57 -19.56 -14.37
N THR A 106 20.75 -20.15 -13.19
CA THR A 106 21.69 -21.26 -12.97
C THR A 106 21.34 -22.47 -13.85
N LEU A 107 20.05 -22.78 -14.00
CA LEU A 107 19.60 -23.84 -14.90
C LEU A 107 19.92 -23.51 -16.36
N ALA A 108 19.62 -22.28 -16.81
CA ALA A 108 19.90 -21.85 -18.18
C ALA A 108 21.41 -21.85 -18.49
N GLU A 109 22.24 -21.41 -17.55
CA GLU A 109 23.71 -21.46 -17.63
C GLU A 109 24.20 -22.91 -17.70
N SER A 110 23.69 -23.79 -16.83
CA SER A 110 24.04 -25.22 -16.84
C SER A 110 23.63 -25.91 -18.14
N GLN A 111 22.43 -25.61 -18.66
CA GLN A 111 21.95 -26.14 -19.94
C GLN A 111 22.80 -25.64 -21.10
N THR A 112 23.22 -24.38 -21.07
CA THR A 112 24.12 -23.80 -22.08
C THR A 112 25.49 -24.46 -22.05
N GLN A 113 26.01 -24.80 -20.86
CA GLN A 113 27.23 -25.60 -20.70
C GLN A 113 27.07 -27.03 -21.22
N MET A 114 25.87 -27.60 -21.16
CA MET A 114 25.52 -28.90 -21.78
C MET A 114 25.16 -28.77 -23.28
N GLU A 115 25.56 -27.68 -23.94
CA GLU A 115 25.29 -27.40 -25.36
C GLU A 115 23.78 -27.26 -25.72
N MET A 116 22.90 -27.15 -24.71
CA MET A 116 21.49 -26.82 -24.89
C MET A 116 21.27 -25.31 -24.74
N LYS A 117 21.33 -24.59 -25.87
CA LYS A 117 21.14 -23.13 -25.88
C LYS A 117 19.77 -22.74 -25.31
N THR A 118 19.79 -22.05 -24.17
CA THR A 118 18.57 -21.61 -23.48
C THR A 118 18.57 -20.09 -23.33
N ASN A 119 17.60 -19.43 -23.96
CA ASN A 119 17.43 -17.98 -23.86
C ASN A 119 16.29 -17.67 -22.89
N LEU A 120 16.57 -16.92 -21.83
CA LEU A 120 15.58 -16.51 -20.84
C LEU A 120 15.12 -15.07 -21.11
N TYR A 121 13.80 -14.84 -21.18
CA TYR A 121 13.20 -13.51 -21.26
C TYR A 121 12.31 -13.30 -20.04
N THR A 122 12.65 -12.31 -19.20
CA THR A 122 11.85 -11.97 -18.02
C THR A 122 10.91 -10.83 -18.37
N LEU A 123 9.60 -11.06 -18.21
CA LEU A 123 8.57 -10.06 -18.45
C LEU A 123 7.63 -10.00 -17.24
N ASN A 124 7.33 -8.79 -16.76
CA ASN A 124 6.31 -8.58 -15.74
C ASN A 124 4.95 -8.36 -16.41
N PRO A 125 4.00 -9.32 -16.34
CA PRO A 125 2.72 -9.19 -17.02
C PRO A 125 1.82 -8.10 -16.44
N LYS A 126 2.17 -7.54 -15.27
CA LYS A 126 1.45 -6.42 -14.62
C LYS A 126 2.06 -5.05 -14.93
N ALA A 127 3.21 -5.00 -15.62
CA ALA A 127 3.84 -3.72 -15.99
C ALA A 127 3.14 -3.02 -17.16
N LEU A 128 2.35 -3.78 -17.93
CA LEU A 128 1.52 -3.29 -19.04
C LEU A 128 0.06 -3.63 -18.76
N SER A 129 -0.85 -2.94 -19.44
CA SER A 129 -2.25 -3.34 -19.39
C SER A 129 -2.45 -4.71 -20.04
N VAL A 130 -3.49 -5.43 -19.58
CA VAL A 130 -3.85 -6.75 -20.10
C VAL A 130 -4.09 -6.72 -21.62
N ILE A 131 -4.64 -5.62 -22.13
CA ILE A 131 -4.92 -5.42 -23.56
C ILE A 131 -3.64 -5.23 -24.36
N GLU A 132 -2.67 -4.46 -23.85
CA GLU A 132 -1.38 -4.30 -24.53
C GLU A 132 -0.57 -5.60 -24.55
N LEU A 133 -0.70 -6.42 -23.50
CA LEU A 133 0.07 -7.65 -23.38
C LEU A 133 -0.53 -8.83 -24.16
N TYR A 134 -1.86 -8.96 -24.19
CA TYR A 134 -2.56 -10.13 -24.73
C TYR A 134 -3.60 -9.80 -25.81
N GLY A 135 -3.86 -8.53 -26.11
CA GLY A 135 -4.94 -8.09 -26.99
C GLY A 135 -6.32 -8.10 -26.31
N THR A 136 -7.39 -8.22 -27.10
CA THR A 136 -8.76 -8.32 -26.58
C THR A 136 -8.97 -9.66 -25.88
N LEU A 137 -9.02 -9.61 -24.54
CA LEU A 137 -9.35 -10.74 -23.69
C LEU A 137 -10.83 -10.72 -23.28
N ASP A 138 -11.40 -11.92 -23.12
CA ASP A 138 -12.69 -12.09 -22.46
C ASP A 138 -12.60 -11.49 -21.03
N PRO A 139 -13.48 -10.55 -20.65
CA PRO A 139 -13.45 -9.85 -19.36
C PRO A 139 -13.49 -10.76 -18.12
N LEU A 140 -13.78 -12.06 -18.30
CA LEU A 140 -13.80 -13.07 -17.23
C LEU A 140 -12.42 -13.70 -16.93
N THR A 141 -11.37 -13.35 -17.67
CA THR A 141 -10.04 -13.98 -17.52
C THR A 141 -9.20 -13.24 -16.49
N HIS A 142 -8.98 -13.81 -15.30
CA HIS A 142 -8.16 -13.21 -14.24
C HIS A 142 -6.67 -13.67 -14.31
N GLY A 143 -5.75 -12.70 -14.29
CA GLY A 143 -4.30 -12.91 -14.43
C GLY A 143 -3.52 -13.25 -13.15
N ASP A 144 -4.19 -13.50 -12.02
CA ASP A 144 -3.51 -13.89 -10.77
C ASP A 144 -3.75 -15.37 -10.48
N LEU A 145 -2.68 -16.14 -10.21
CA LEU A 145 -2.78 -17.58 -9.93
C LEU A 145 -3.62 -17.88 -8.68
N LYS A 146 -3.77 -16.88 -7.79
CA LYS A 146 -4.67 -16.89 -6.61
C LYS A 146 -6.15 -17.01 -7.00
N TYR A 147 -6.51 -16.54 -8.19
CA TYR A 147 -7.85 -16.57 -8.77
C TYR A 147 -7.95 -17.56 -9.95
N ALA A 148 -6.85 -18.24 -10.29
CA ALA A 148 -6.86 -19.25 -11.33
C ALA A 148 -7.60 -20.50 -10.86
N SER A 149 -8.46 -21.03 -11.73
CA SER A 149 -9.19 -22.26 -11.44
C SER A 149 -8.20 -23.44 -11.25
N PRO A 150 -8.51 -24.44 -10.39
CA PRO A 150 -7.68 -25.64 -10.26
C PRO A 150 -7.42 -26.36 -11.59
N ALA A 151 -8.35 -26.26 -12.55
CA ALA A 151 -8.22 -26.81 -13.89
C ALA A 151 -7.21 -26.04 -14.78
N THR A 152 -7.00 -24.75 -14.52
CA THR A 152 -5.95 -23.95 -15.18
C THR A 152 -4.57 -24.37 -14.67
N VAL A 153 -4.45 -24.55 -13.35
CA VAL A 153 -3.17 -24.90 -12.72
C VAL A 153 -2.76 -26.36 -12.97
N SER A 154 -3.70 -27.27 -13.22
CA SER A 154 -3.40 -28.68 -13.52
C SER A 154 -2.75 -28.92 -14.89
N ARG A 155 -2.75 -27.91 -15.78
CA ARG A 155 -2.13 -28.01 -17.12
C ARG A 155 -0.67 -27.57 -17.11
N CYS A 156 -0.18 -27.00 -16.01
CA CYS A 156 1.20 -26.52 -15.88
C CYS A 156 2.01 -27.44 -14.95
N GLY A 157 3.31 -27.59 -15.23
CA GLY A 157 4.25 -28.21 -14.30
C GLY A 157 4.49 -27.30 -13.09
N MET A 158 4.38 -27.85 -11.88
CA MET A 158 4.57 -27.09 -10.64
C MET A 158 5.88 -27.50 -9.97
N ILE A 159 6.77 -26.53 -9.75
CA ILE A 159 8.03 -26.71 -9.02
C ILE A 159 7.93 -25.98 -7.69
N TYR A 160 8.17 -26.71 -6.59
CA TYR A 160 8.27 -26.17 -5.24
C TYR A 160 9.75 -26.03 -4.87
N VAL A 161 10.14 -24.86 -4.36
CA VAL A 161 11.53 -24.55 -3.99
C VAL A 161 11.57 -24.32 -2.49
N ASP A 162 12.34 -25.15 -1.78
CA ASP A 162 12.59 -24.98 -0.36
C ASP A 162 13.69 -23.93 -0.13
N PRO A 163 13.56 -23.08 0.91
CA PRO A 163 14.44 -21.92 1.11
C PRO A 163 15.77 -22.24 1.82
N GLU A 164 16.07 -23.48 2.17
CA GLU A 164 17.25 -23.83 2.96
C GLU A 164 18.38 -24.34 2.05
N ASN A 165 19.35 -23.46 1.73
CA ASN A 165 20.74 -23.77 1.34
C ASN A 165 21.45 -22.44 1.00
N LEU A 166 22.54 -22.04 1.68
CA LEU A 166 23.66 -21.17 1.21
C LEU A 166 24.76 -20.96 2.32
N ASP A 167 25.93 -20.38 1.95
CA ASP A 167 27.26 -20.27 2.63
C ASP A 167 27.55 -19.20 3.74
N GLN A 168 28.51 -19.48 4.66
CA GLN A 168 29.24 -18.65 5.67
C GLN A 168 28.82 -17.20 6.06
N LEU A 169 28.43 -16.30 5.14
CA LEU A 169 27.57 -15.14 5.51
C LEU A 169 26.30 -15.65 6.21
N ASP A 170 25.84 -16.83 5.81
CA ASP A 170 24.77 -17.59 6.42
C ASP A 170 24.97 -17.84 7.91
N LEU A 171 26.17 -17.79 8.50
CA LEU A 171 26.29 -17.90 9.96
C LEU A 171 25.75 -16.66 10.70
N LEU A 172 25.99 -15.45 10.18
CA LEU A 172 25.42 -14.22 10.75
C LEU A 172 23.94 -14.11 10.38
N TYR A 173 23.57 -14.43 9.14
CA TYR A 173 22.17 -14.44 8.71
C TYR A 173 21.37 -15.51 9.47
N ASP A 174 21.87 -16.72 9.66
CA ASP A 174 21.20 -17.76 10.45
C ASP A 174 21.10 -17.35 11.93
N ARG A 175 22.17 -16.82 12.52
CA ARG A 175 22.16 -16.40 13.93
C ARG A 175 21.11 -15.33 14.20
N TYR A 176 21.01 -14.32 13.35
CA TYR A 176 20.12 -13.17 13.57
C TYR A 176 18.81 -13.29 12.80
N THR A 177 18.89 -13.45 11.47
CA THR A 177 17.74 -13.47 10.58
C THR A 177 16.83 -14.64 10.94
N LYS A 178 17.27 -15.91 10.89
CA LYS A 178 16.40 -17.09 11.12
C LYS A 178 15.64 -17.02 12.45
N ASN A 179 16.34 -16.69 13.53
CA ASN A 179 15.73 -16.54 14.85
C ASN A 179 14.69 -15.42 14.86
N ILE A 180 15.06 -14.23 14.41
CA ILE A 180 14.16 -13.06 14.40
C ILE A 180 12.99 -13.28 13.43
N LEU A 181 13.16 -14.03 12.34
CA LEU A 181 12.08 -14.43 11.44
C LEU A 181 11.07 -15.31 12.16
N ASN A 182 11.54 -16.29 12.92
CA ASN A 182 10.67 -17.15 13.72
C ASN A 182 9.88 -16.34 14.76
N PHE A 183 10.52 -15.34 15.38
CA PHE A 183 9.83 -14.41 16.28
C PHE A 183 8.79 -13.53 15.56
N ILE A 184 9.06 -13.06 14.35
CA ILE A 184 8.13 -12.23 13.56
C ILE A 184 6.96 -13.06 13.04
N TYR A 185 7.22 -14.22 12.41
CA TYR A 185 6.22 -15.02 11.72
C TYR A 185 5.41 -15.94 12.62
N HIS A 186 6.10 -16.64 13.52
CA HIS A 186 5.51 -17.71 14.29
C HIS A 186 5.26 -17.30 15.74
N GLY A 187 5.88 -16.20 16.18
CA GLY A 187 5.85 -15.79 17.57
C GLY A 187 6.51 -16.84 18.47
N LEU A 188 7.42 -17.64 17.91
CA LEU A 188 8.09 -18.70 18.65
C LEU A 188 9.35 -18.14 19.28
N THR A 189 9.52 -18.41 20.58
CA THR A 189 10.76 -18.20 21.33
C THR A 189 11.33 -19.57 21.69
N GLU A 190 12.61 -19.65 22.04
CA GLU A 190 13.18 -20.89 22.59
C GLU A 190 12.48 -21.35 23.88
N THR A 191 11.79 -20.43 24.56
CA THR A 191 11.14 -20.61 25.87
C THR A 191 9.61 -20.66 25.83
N GLY A 192 8.98 -20.56 24.66
CA GLY A 192 7.51 -20.57 24.54
C GLY A 192 6.96 -19.79 23.34
N GLN A 193 5.69 -19.40 23.43
CA GLN A 193 4.97 -18.69 22.37
C GLN A 193 4.60 -17.27 22.83
N ARG A 194 4.88 -16.28 21.99
CA ARG A 194 4.56 -14.88 22.19
C ARG A 194 3.72 -14.32 21.04
N PRO A 195 3.04 -13.17 21.21
CA PRO A 195 2.39 -12.47 20.11
C PRO A 195 3.39 -12.13 18.99
N ARG A 196 2.95 -12.27 17.73
CA ARG A 196 3.75 -11.94 16.56
C ARG A 196 4.10 -10.45 16.54
N MET A 197 5.34 -10.13 16.20
CA MET A 197 5.75 -8.74 15.99
C MET A 197 5.01 -8.15 14.79
N LYS A 198 4.58 -6.90 14.93
CA LYS A 198 3.83 -6.17 13.90
C LYS A 198 4.79 -5.33 13.07
N THR A 199 4.83 -5.59 11.77
CA THR A 199 5.58 -4.78 10.81
C THR A 199 4.71 -3.67 10.19
N ILE A 200 5.36 -2.58 9.79
CA ILE A 200 4.80 -1.48 8.99
C ILE A 200 4.79 -1.87 7.51
N VAL A 201 5.83 -2.58 7.07
CA VAL A 201 6.02 -3.04 5.68
C VAL A 201 6.13 -4.57 5.60
N PRO A 202 5.82 -5.19 4.44
CA PRO A 202 5.96 -6.63 4.24
C PRO A 202 7.41 -7.14 4.35
N PHE A 203 7.54 -8.36 4.87
CA PHE A 203 8.81 -8.97 5.28
C PHE A 203 9.87 -9.14 4.18
N VAL A 204 9.45 -9.44 2.94
CA VAL A 204 10.36 -9.71 1.81
C VAL A 204 11.28 -8.53 1.50
N GLN A 205 10.86 -7.32 1.87
CA GLN A 205 11.64 -6.11 1.69
C GLN A 205 12.78 -6.00 2.73
N LEU A 206 12.69 -6.69 3.88
CA LEU A 206 13.63 -6.52 5.00
C LEU A 206 14.99 -7.16 4.73
N THR A 207 15.03 -8.39 4.20
CA THR A 207 16.30 -9.08 3.89
C THR A 207 17.01 -8.39 2.72
N LYS A 208 16.26 -7.99 1.69
CA LYS A 208 16.81 -7.17 0.60
C LYS A 208 17.36 -5.84 1.08
N LEU A 209 16.66 -5.19 2.02
CA LEU A 209 17.12 -3.96 2.63
C LEU A 209 18.41 -4.19 3.44
N LEU A 210 18.49 -5.29 4.20
CA LEU A 210 19.72 -5.69 4.90
C LEU A 210 20.89 -5.83 3.93
N ASP A 211 20.72 -6.59 2.85
CA ASP A 211 21.77 -6.80 1.84
C ASP A 211 22.20 -5.49 1.19
N SER A 212 21.22 -4.63 0.86
CA SER A 212 21.46 -3.32 0.26
C SER A 212 22.19 -2.35 1.18
N LEU A 213 22.09 -2.53 2.51
CA LEU A 213 22.81 -1.69 3.46
C LEU A 213 24.18 -2.28 3.79
N PHE A 214 24.28 -3.61 3.89
CA PHE A 214 25.47 -4.31 4.39
C PHE A 214 26.57 -4.47 3.32
N LEU A 215 26.23 -4.96 2.13
CA LEU A 215 27.21 -5.29 1.09
C LEU A 215 28.01 -4.08 0.58
N PRO A 216 27.41 -2.89 0.34
CA PRO A 216 28.17 -1.73 -0.10
C PRO A 216 29.15 -1.23 0.95
N LEU A 217 28.78 -1.30 2.24
CA LEU A 217 29.66 -0.87 3.34
C LEU A 217 30.90 -1.75 3.40
N ILE A 218 30.73 -3.07 3.32
CA ILE A 218 31.87 -4.00 3.25
C ILE A 218 32.72 -3.75 2.00
N ASN A 219 32.10 -3.55 0.85
CA ASN A 219 32.83 -3.37 -0.40
C ASN A 219 33.58 -2.03 -0.46
N HIS A 220 33.06 -0.98 0.21
CA HIS A 220 33.76 0.29 0.37
C HIS A 220 35.02 0.12 1.24
N GLU A 221 34.85 -0.46 2.43
CA GLU A 221 35.96 -0.69 3.37
C GLU A 221 37.05 -1.61 2.79
N LYS A 222 36.65 -2.62 1.99
CA LYS A 222 37.61 -3.49 1.28
C LYS A 222 38.39 -2.77 0.17
N LYS A 223 37.80 -1.75 -0.47
CA LYS A 223 38.51 -0.96 -1.50
C LYS A 223 39.61 -0.09 -0.90
N ASP A 224 39.45 0.34 0.35
CA ASP A 224 40.42 1.15 1.08
C ASP A 224 41.58 0.32 1.70
N GLN A 225 41.75 -0.94 1.27
CA GLN A 225 42.84 -1.85 1.68
C GLN A 225 42.94 -2.14 3.19
N LEU A 226 41.85 -1.95 3.94
CA LEU A 226 41.77 -2.34 5.35
C LEU A 226 41.35 -3.80 5.49
N GLU A 227 42.19 -4.64 6.10
CA GLU A 227 41.76 -5.94 6.60
C GLU A 227 40.73 -5.72 7.73
N LEU A 228 39.46 -5.92 7.42
CA LEU A 228 38.39 -5.83 8.42
C LEU A 228 38.45 -7.03 9.36
N SER A 229 38.57 -6.78 10.67
CA SER A 229 38.42 -7.82 11.69
C SER A 229 36.99 -8.38 11.69
N SER A 230 36.84 -9.64 12.14
CA SER A 230 35.53 -10.28 12.32
C SER A 230 34.58 -9.44 13.18
N ASP A 231 35.11 -8.77 14.21
CA ASP A 231 34.32 -7.93 15.11
C ASP A 231 33.83 -6.66 14.45
N LYS A 232 34.60 -6.06 13.52
CA LYS A 232 34.15 -4.91 12.72
C LYS A 232 33.08 -5.31 11.73
N ILE A 233 33.22 -6.46 11.06
CA ILE A 233 32.20 -7.01 10.16
C ILE A 233 30.90 -7.25 10.94
N HIS A 234 31.00 -7.81 12.14
CA HIS A 234 29.84 -8.04 13.02
C HIS A 234 29.17 -6.74 13.45
N ALA A 235 29.93 -5.70 13.82
CA ALA A 235 29.38 -4.40 14.16
C ALA A 235 28.67 -3.71 12.98
N ILE A 236 29.26 -3.76 11.78
CA ILE A 236 28.65 -3.25 10.53
C ILE A 236 27.37 -4.05 10.20
N PHE A 237 27.39 -5.37 10.40
CA PHE A 237 26.22 -6.22 10.20
C PHE A 237 25.08 -5.83 11.15
N LEU A 238 25.37 -5.68 12.45
CA LEU A 238 24.36 -5.27 13.45
C LEU A 238 23.76 -3.90 13.11
N GLN A 239 24.58 -2.96 12.64
CA GLN A 239 24.14 -1.65 12.18
C GLN A 239 23.15 -1.78 11.00
N ALA A 240 23.51 -2.52 9.96
CA ALA A 240 22.64 -2.77 8.80
C ALA A 240 21.36 -3.55 9.18
N PHE A 241 21.48 -4.50 10.11
CA PHE A 241 20.38 -5.32 10.61
C PHE A 241 19.35 -4.48 11.37
N ILE A 242 19.80 -3.64 12.29
CA ILE A 242 18.94 -2.71 13.02
C ILE A 242 18.20 -1.80 12.04
N TRP A 243 18.90 -1.27 11.03
CA TRP A 243 18.30 -0.34 10.07
C TRP A 243 17.38 -0.96 9.04
N SER A 244 17.48 -2.27 8.83
CA SER A 244 16.57 -3.03 7.97
C SER A 244 15.36 -3.56 8.74
N PHE A 245 15.57 -4.25 9.85
CA PHE A 245 14.49 -4.94 10.59
C PHE A 245 13.76 -4.01 11.56
N ARG A 246 14.48 -3.22 12.36
CA ARG A 246 13.88 -2.42 13.45
C ARG A 246 13.02 -1.28 12.94
N VAL A 247 13.47 -0.58 11.90
CA VAL A 247 12.76 0.57 11.31
C VAL A 247 11.37 0.14 10.81
N CYS A 248 11.29 -1.09 10.32
CA CYS A 248 10.07 -1.68 9.77
C CYS A 248 9.13 -2.25 10.83
N LEU A 249 9.49 -2.29 12.11
CA LEU A 249 8.62 -2.69 13.22
C LEU A 249 7.82 -1.51 13.78
N LYS A 250 6.64 -1.82 14.33
CA LYS A 250 5.87 -0.87 15.15
C LYS A 250 6.62 -0.55 16.45
N GLN A 251 6.33 0.62 17.02
CA GLN A 251 7.07 1.19 18.16
C GLN A 251 7.16 0.25 19.38
N GLU A 252 6.08 -0.47 19.69
CA GLU A 252 6.02 -1.45 20.80
C GLU A 252 7.02 -2.60 20.61
N ASP A 253 7.15 -3.10 19.38
CA ASP A 253 7.99 -4.27 19.05
C ASP A 253 9.48 -3.93 18.87
N ARG A 254 9.82 -2.63 18.73
CA ARG A 254 11.22 -2.18 18.54
C ARG A 254 12.08 -2.43 19.78
N ILE A 255 11.51 -2.23 20.97
CA ILE A 255 12.22 -2.46 22.25
C ILE A 255 12.50 -3.95 22.41
N VAL A 256 11.52 -4.78 22.06
CA VAL A 256 11.63 -6.24 22.11
C VAL A 256 12.72 -6.74 21.16
N LEU A 257 12.85 -6.16 19.96
CA LEU A 257 13.92 -6.49 19.04
C LEU A 257 15.30 -6.13 19.59
N ASP A 258 15.45 -4.96 20.22
CA ASP A 258 16.74 -4.53 20.77
C ASP A 258 17.21 -5.50 21.89
N ILE A 259 16.31 -5.96 22.75
CA ILE A 259 16.61 -6.99 23.78
C ILE A 259 17.04 -8.32 23.14
N ILE A 260 16.36 -8.76 22.09
CA ILE A 260 16.73 -9.99 21.37
C ILE A 260 18.12 -9.85 20.74
N ILE A 261 18.42 -8.71 20.11
CA ILE A 261 19.72 -8.47 19.49
C ILE A 261 20.83 -8.50 20.54
N GLN A 262 20.62 -7.87 21.71
CA GLN A 262 21.57 -7.92 22.83
C GLN A 262 21.84 -9.37 23.24
N TYR A 263 20.78 -10.17 23.45
CA TYR A 263 20.89 -11.58 23.80
C TYR A 263 21.63 -12.40 22.73
N LEU A 264 21.24 -12.28 21.45
CA LEU A 264 21.84 -13.04 20.34
C LEU A 264 23.28 -12.63 20.03
N SER A 265 23.66 -11.40 20.36
CA SER A 265 25.03 -10.91 20.14
C SER A 265 26.05 -11.46 21.10
N ALA A 266 25.64 -11.79 22.34
CA ALA A 266 26.54 -12.21 23.41
C ALA A 266 27.75 -11.26 23.63
N LEU A 267 27.64 -9.99 23.23
CA LEU A 267 28.70 -8.99 23.37
C LEU A 267 28.62 -8.32 24.74
N SER A 268 29.77 -7.87 25.26
CA SER A 268 29.82 -7.13 26.53
C SER A 268 29.37 -5.67 26.37
N THR A 269 28.65 -5.15 27.36
CA THR A 269 28.19 -3.76 27.39
C THR A 269 29.21 -2.83 28.05
N VAL A 270 29.34 -1.62 27.51
CA VAL A 270 30.28 -0.61 28.02
C VAL A 270 29.58 0.40 28.93
N SER A 271 30.31 0.96 29.92
CA SER A 271 29.81 2.00 30.83
C SER A 271 29.42 3.30 30.11
N ILE A 272 28.57 4.11 30.75
CA ILE A 272 27.94 5.33 30.18
C ILE A 272 28.95 6.32 29.57
N ASP A 273 30.15 6.42 30.15
CA ASP A 273 31.15 7.43 29.82
C ASP A 273 32.13 7.00 28.72
N LEU A 274 32.09 5.73 28.32
CA LEU A 274 33.00 5.15 27.33
C LEU A 274 32.25 4.85 26.02
N LYS A 275 32.93 5.05 24.90
CA LYS A 275 32.43 4.70 23.57
C LYS A 275 32.71 3.22 23.30
N ALA A 276 31.66 2.46 22.98
CA ALA A 276 31.80 1.04 22.62
C ALA A 276 32.59 0.87 21.32
N LYS A 277 33.46 -0.14 21.27
CA LYS A 277 34.26 -0.52 20.09
C LYS A 277 33.67 -1.73 19.36
N SER A 278 34.28 -2.17 18.26
CA SER A 278 33.96 -3.48 17.69
C SER A 278 34.08 -4.59 18.75
N GLY A 279 33.12 -5.53 18.74
CA GLY A 279 33.02 -6.59 19.75
C GLY A 279 32.36 -6.18 21.07
N GLN A 280 31.83 -4.96 21.17
CA GLN A 280 31.13 -4.46 22.36
C GLN A 280 29.80 -3.79 21.98
N LEU A 281 28.84 -3.80 22.90
CA LEU A 281 27.58 -3.08 22.75
C LEU A 281 27.59 -1.76 23.54
N PRO A 282 26.93 -0.72 23.00
CA PRO A 282 26.70 0.51 23.74
C PRO A 282 25.74 0.27 24.92
N ASN A 283 25.86 1.12 25.93
CA ASN A 283 25.17 1.04 27.22
C ASN A 283 23.64 0.78 27.13
N GLU A 284 23.13 -0.02 28.07
CA GLU A 284 21.75 -0.53 28.18
C GLU A 284 20.65 0.54 28.34
N LYS A 285 21.00 1.76 28.79
CA LYS A 285 19.99 2.81 29.03
C LYS A 285 19.35 3.38 27.77
N LEU A 286 20.03 3.27 26.63
CA LEU A 286 19.56 3.81 25.34
C LEU A 286 19.38 2.67 24.34
N LEU A 287 18.51 2.89 23.35
CA LEU A 287 18.22 1.88 22.34
C LEU A 287 19.41 1.78 21.38
N LEU A 288 19.69 0.59 20.85
CA LEU A 288 20.82 0.37 19.92
C LEU A 288 20.72 1.30 18.68
N PHE A 289 19.49 1.66 18.28
CA PHE A 289 19.20 2.60 17.20
C PHE A 289 19.61 4.06 17.47
N ASP A 290 19.90 4.42 18.72
CA ASP A 290 20.38 5.75 19.10
C ASP A 290 21.90 5.92 18.89
N TYR A 291 22.56 4.85 18.48
CA TYR A 291 23.99 4.82 18.18
C TYR A 291 24.25 4.58 16.68
N ILE A 292 25.44 4.99 16.25
CA ILE A 292 26.02 4.66 14.97
C ILE A 292 27.46 4.19 15.16
N PHE A 293 27.79 3.04 14.57
CA PHE A 293 29.15 2.54 14.49
C PHE A 293 29.93 3.22 13.35
N GLN A 294 31.14 3.71 13.64
CA GLN A 294 32.08 4.27 12.68
C GLN A 294 33.26 3.31 12.49
N PRO A 295 33.37 2.65 11.31
CA PRO A 295 34.44 1.68 11.05
C PRO A 295 35.86 2.26 11.11
N GLU A 296 36.02 3.53 10.72
CA GLU A 296 37.30 4.23 10.63
C GLU A 296 37.88 4.53 12.02
N LEU A 297 37.01 4.92 12.96
CA LEU A 297 37.38 5.24 14.34
C LEU A 297 37.22 4.05 15.30
N ASP A 298 36.61 2.94 14.84
CA ASP A 298 36.25 1.77 15.63
C ASP A 298 35.45 2.13 16.89
N GLN A 299 34.46 3.01 16.74
CA GLN A 299 33.68 3.55 17.86
C GLN A 299 32.20 3.71 17.52
N CYS A 300 31.35 3.40 18.51
CA CYS A 300 29.93 3.74 18.52
C CYS A 300 29.73 5.16 19.07
N ILE A 301 29.07 6.02 18.32
CA ILE A 301 28.75 7.41 18.70
C ILE A 301 27.23 7.59 18.75
N LYS A 302 26.73 8.45 19.66
CA LYS A 302 25.30 8.78 19.74
C LYS A 302 24.91 9.74 18.62
N TRP A 303 23.75 9.53 18.02
CA TRP A 303 23.21 10.46 17.01
C TRP A 303 23.04 11.90 17.54
N ASN A 304 22.71 12.05 18.81
CA ASN A 304 22.53 13.36 19.45
C ASN A 304 23.81 14.21 19.46
N ASP A 305 24.97 13.56 19.59
CA ASP A 305 26.26 14.25 19.69
C ASP A 305 26.70 14.81 18.32
N LEU A 306 26.06 14.37 17.23
CA LEU A 306 26.37 14.72 15.85
C LEU A 306 25.53 15.89 15.31
N ILE A 307 24.55 16.37 16.08
CA ILE A 307 23.60 17.42 15.66
C ILE A 307 24.29 18.77 15.48
N LEU A 308 24.13 19.36 14.30
CA LEU A 308 24.51 20.74 14.01
C LEU A 308 23.57 21.74 14.68
N LYS A 309 24.11 22.88 15.13
CA LYS A 309 23.27 24.03 15.48
C LYS A 309 22.60 24.56 14.22
N TYR A 310 21.28 24.73 14.26
CA TYR A 310 20.51 25.26 13.14
C TYR A 310 20.79 26.76 12.98
N GLU A 311 21.20 27.15 11.76
CA GLU A 311 21.32 28.54 11.35
C GLU A 311 20.28 28.83 10.25
N ASN A 312 19.44 29.84 10.46
CA ASN A 312 18.37 30.19 9.54
C ASN A 312 18.88 31.14 8.45
N ASP A 313 19.15 30.59 7.26
CA ASP A 313 19.47 31.37 6.08
C ASP A 313 18.18 31.86 5.40
N ARG A 314 17.89 33.15 5.59
CA ARG A 314 16.67 33.80 5.08
C ARG A 314 16.66 33.98 3.55
N SER A 315 17.77 33.68 2.87
CA SER A 315 17.87 33.80 1.40
C SER A 315 17.35 32.56 0.64
N LYS A 316 17.20 31.42 1.32
CA LYS A 316 16.78 30.15 0.70
C LYS A 316 15.26 30.00 0.67
N ARG A 317 14.77 29.27 -0.33
CA ARG A 317 13.34 28.91 -0.41
C ARG A 317 13.01 27.93 0.72
N PHE A 318 11.79 27.99 1.24
CA PHE A 318 11.37 27.12 2.34
C PHE A 318 11.53 25.62 2.03
N THR A 319 11.32 25.21 0.78
CA THR A 319 11.54 23.83 0.30
C THR A 319 12.99 23.36 0.40
N GLU A 320 13.93 24.29 0.52
CA GLU A 320 15.38 24.04 0.61
C GLU A 320 15.90 24.21 2.06
N LEU A 321 15.04 24.63 3.00
CA LEU A 321 15.39 24.79 4.41
C LEU A 321 15.29 23.44 5.14
N LEU A 322 16.43 22.78 5.29
CA LEU A 322 16.57 21.55 6.05
C LEU A 322 16.96 21.85 7.51
N VAL A 323 16.09 21.48 8.45
CA VAL A 323 16.37 21.64 9.89
C VAL A 323 17.15 20.41 10.40
N PRO A 324 18.34 20.58 10.99
CA PRO A 324 19.10 19.48 11.60
C PRO A 324 18.35 18.91 12.79
N THR A 325 17.70 17.79 12.55
CA THR A 325 17.11 16.90 13.55
C THR A 325 17.86 15.57 13.56
N ILE A 326 17.66 14.78 14.62
CA ILE A 326 18.17 13.41 14.71
C ILE A 326 17.77 12.61 13.45
N ASN A 327 16.53 12.76 12.99
CA ASN A 327 16.00 12.02 11.85
C ASN A 327 16.62 12.45 10.52
N THR A 328 16.84 13.75 10.29
CA THR A 328 17.47 14.24 9.05
C THR A 328 18.94 13.84 8.97
N ILE A 329 19.64 13.76 10.11
CA ILE A 329 21.04 13.28 10.17
C ILE A 329 21.09 11.78 9.95
N ARG A 330 20.19 11.04 10.59
CA ARG A 330 19.97 9.59 10.39
C ARG A 330 19.74 9.23 8.93
N LEU A 331 18.95 10.03 8.22
CA LEU A 331 18.69 9.86 6.80
C LEU A 331 19.87 10.26 5.91
N GLY A 332 20.92 10.89 6.46
CA GLY A 332 22.06 11.37 5.67
C GLY A 332 21.75 12.61 4.82
N ILE A 333 20.72 13.38 5.19
CA ILE A 333 20.26 14.56 4.43
C ILE A 333 21.07 15.82 4.77
N ILE A 334 21.70 15.87 5.95
CA ILE A 334 22.42 17.04 6.46
C ILE A 334 23.80 16.60 6.98
N LYS A 335 24.84 17.39 6.64
CA LYS A 335 26.22 17.18 7.13
C LYS A 335 26.28 17.28 8.67
N THR A 336 27.23 16.60 9.29
CA THR A 336 27.38 16.64 10.75
C THR A 336 28.47 17.60 11.20
N LYS A 337 28.49 17.90 12.51
CA LYS A 337 29.40 18.88 13.15
C LYS A 337 30.88 18.73 12.83
N ASN A 338 31.31 17.54 12.41
CA ASN A 338 32.71 17.24 12.14
C ASN A 338 33.01 16.97 10.65
N ASN A 339 32.12 17.35 9.72
CA ASN A 339 32.20 16.94 8.31
C ASN A 339 32.38 15.42 8.15
N ILE A 340 31.85 14.65 9.10
CA ILE A 340 31.82 13.20 8.98
C ILE A 340 30.70 12.92 7.98
N ASP A 341 31.08 12.31 6.85
CA ASP A 341 30.20 11.89 5.76
C ASP A 341 29.27 10.76 6.24
N LEU A 342 28.29 11.12 7.05
CA LEU A 342 27.23 10.24 7.54
C LEU A 342 26.12 10.02 6.51
N GLU A 343 26.40 10.32 5.23
CA GLU A 343 25.53 10.09 4.08
C GLU A 343 25.25 8.60 3.82
N TRP A 344 25.49 7.70 4.78
CA TRP A 344 25.42 6.26 4.58
C TRP A 344 24.10 5.80 3.96
N LEU A 345 22.95 6.13 4.55
CA LEU A 345 21.68 5.52 4.12
C LEU A 345 21.34 5.87 2.66
N ILE A 346 21.24 7.17 2.35
CA ILE A 346 20.86 7.65 1.02
C ILE A 346 21.99 7.42 0.00
N LYS A 347 23.27 7.60 0.36
CA LYS A 347 24.39 7.38 -0.57
C LYS A 347 24.57 5.90 -0.89
N SER A 348 24.46 4.99 0.08
CA SER A 348 24.45 3.55 -0.20
C SER A 348 23.33 3.20 -1.18
N MET A 349 22.13 3.77 -1.01
CA MET A 349 21.01 3.55 -1.94
C MET A 349 21.27 4.14 -3.33
N ILE A 350 21.86 5.34 -3.42
CA ILE A 350 22.26 5.98 -4.68
C ILE A 350 23.32 5.14 -5.40
N ILE A 351 24.34 4.63 -4.68
CA ILE A 351 25.42 3.80 -5.24
C ILE A 351 24.86 2.50 -5.85
N ILE A 352 23.87 1.88 -5.20
CA ILE A 352 23.26 0.63 -5.68
C ILE A 352 22.15 0.90 -6.71
N HIS A 353 21.78 2.18 -6.95
CA HIS A 353 20.65 2.57 -7.77
C HIS A 353 19.32 1.90 -7.37
N GLN A 354 19.12 1.65 -6.07
CA GLN A 354 17.89 1.04 -5.55
C GLN A 354 16.93 2.08 -4.98
N PRO A 355 15.67 2.14 -5.47
CA PRO A 355 14.68 3.07 -4.93
C PRO A 355 14.21 2.60 -3.55
N VAL A 356 14.09 3.56 -2.62
CA VAL A 356 13.60 3.29 -1.25
C VAL A 356 12.33 4.05 -0.96
N LEU A 357 11.37 3.31 -0.40
CA LEU A 357 10.07 3.85 -0.02
C LEU A 357 10.16 4.41 1.40
N PHE A 358 10.09 5.73 1.52
CA PHE A 358 9.89 6.38 2.80
C PHE A 358 8.42 6.31 3.20
N VAL A 359 8.09 5.36 4.07
CA VAL A 359 6.76 5.28 4.70
C VAL A 359 6.78 6.13 5.96
N GLY A 360 6.38 7.38 5.79
CA GLY A 360 6.12 8.30 6.89
C GLY A 360 4.70 8.80 6.78
N ASN A 361 4.06 9.04 7.92
CA ASN A 361 2.88 9.88 7.90
C ASN A 361 3.32 11.31 7.57
N THR A 362 2.66 11.96 6.63
CA THR A 362 2.87 13.40 6.34
C THR A 362 2.79 14.20 7.64
N GLY A 363 3.78 15.04 7.90
CA GLY A 363 4.07 15.58 9.23
C GLY A 363 2.93 16.35 9.92
N SER A 364 3.12 16.53 11.23
CA SER A 364 2.48 17.51 12.14
C SER A 364 1.41 17.00 13.12
N LYS A 365 1.23 17.81 14.18
CA LYS A 365 0.18 17.80 15.23
C LYS A 365 -1.26 17.59 14.70
N ILE A 366 -1.47 17.66 13.38
CA ILE A 366 -2.75 17.37 12.72
C ILE A 366 -3.10 15.87 12.83
N GLN A 367 -2.13 14.96 12.92
CA GLN A 367 -2.44 13.53 13.05
C GLN A 367 -3.20 13.19 14.35
N GLU A 368 -2.88 13.86 15.44
CA GLU A 368 -3.54 13.65 16.74
C GLU A 368 -5.04 14.01 16.69
N ILE A 369 -5.44 14.89 15.77
CA ILE A 369 -6.83 15.34 15.64
C ILE A 369 -7.63 14.53 14.60
N ILE A 370 -7.00 13.70 13.77
CA ILE A 370 -7.68 12.91 12.73
C ILE A 370 -8.77 11.99 13.32
N PRO A 371 -8.52 11.21 14.38
CA PRO A 371 -9.56 10.36 14.98
C PRO A 371 -10.77 11.17 15.44
N ASN A 372 -10.52 12.38 15.97
CA ASN A 372 -11.57 13.28 16.41
C ASN A 372 -12.37 13.84 15.23
N ILE A 373 -11.73 14.22 14.12
CA ILE A 373 -12.40 14.69 12.91
C ILE A 373 -13.33 13.61 12.34
N ILE A 374 -12.87 12.35 12.29
CA ILE A 374 -13.70 11.23 11.83
C ILE A 374 -14.91 11.08 12.76
N LYS A 375 -14.69 11.09 14.08
CA LYS A 375 -15.76 11.02 15.08
C LYS A 375 -16.80 12.14 14.90
N TYR A 376 -16.36 13.40 14.75
CA TYR A 376 -17.28 14.53 14.58
C TYR A 376 -18.04 14.45 13.26
N THR A 377 -17.39 14.00 12.18
CA THR A 377 -18.04 13.82 10.87
C THR A 377 -19.14 12.75 10.93
N LEU A 378 -18.89 11.65 11.65
CA LEU A 378 -19.89 10.61 11.85
C LEU A 378 -21.05 11.09 12.72
N GLN A 379 -20.80 11.87 13.77
CA GLN A 379 -21.86 12.48 14.58
C GLN A 379 -22.76 13.41 13.76
N ILE A 380 -22.17 14.31 12.95
CA ILE A 380 -22.93 15.17 12.02
C ILE A 380 -23.78 14.31 11.08
N TYR A 381 -23.18 13.27 10.49
CA TYR A 381 -23.86 12.40 9.55
C TYR A 381 -25.03 11.63 10.18
N GLU A 382 -24.87 11.09 11.38
CA GLU A 382 -25.93 10.41 12.12
C GLU A 382 -27.09 11.36 12.46
N ASP A 383 -26.79 12.60 12.90
CA ASP A 383 -27.81 13.60 13.17
C ASP A 383 -28.53 14.03 11.87
N ILE A 384 -27.80 14.11 10.75
CA ILE A 384 -28.40 14.41 9.46
C ILE A 384 -29.38 13.33 9.03
N LEU A 385 -28.98 12.06 9.12
CA LEU A 385 -29.85 10.93 8.76
C LEU A 385 -31.13 10.88 9.60
N ARG A 386 -31.08 11.36 10.84
CA ARG A 386 -32.24 11.40 11.74
C ARG A 386 -33.17 12.58 11.44
N LEU A 387 -32.62 13.74 11.14
CA LEU A 387 -33.38 15.00 11.04
C LEU A 387 -33.80 15.36 9.61
N PHE A 388 -33.02 14.98 8.60
CA PHE A 388 -33.25 15.32 7.19
C PHE A 388 -33.65 14.08 6.38
N LEU A 389 -34.86 13.59 6.63
CA LEU A 389 -35.41 12.44 5.92
C LEU A 389 -35.90 12.82 4.51
N PRO A 390 -35.75 11.92 3.52
CA PRO A 390 -36.30 12.14 2.19
C PRO A 390 -37.84 12.11 2.24
N THR A 391 -38.45 13.19 1.75
CA THR A 391 -39.91 13.29 1.54
C THR A 391 -40.19 13.51 0.06
N PRO A 392 -41.44 13.36 -0.42
CA PRO A 392 -41.78 13.66 -1.81
C PRO A 392 -41.39 15.07 -2.27
N THR A 393 -41.41 16.06 -1.36
CA THR A 393 -40.98 17.43 -1.63
C THR A 393 -39.47 17.65 -1.45
N LYS A 394 -38.80 16.82 -0.65
CA LYS A 394 -37.36 16.86 -0.37
C LYS A 394 -36.66 15.57 -0.81
N PHE A 395 -36.98 15.11 -2.02
CA PHE A 395 -36.51 13.82 -2.55
C PHE A 395 -34.98 13.76 -2.74
N TYR A 396 -34.31 14.92 -2.77
CA TYR A 396 -32.86 15.07 -2.88
C TYR A 396 -32.12 14.94 -1.52
N TYR A 397 -32.84 14.75 -0.41
CA TYR A 397 -32.24 14.48 0.92
C TYR A 397 -31.86 13.00 1.08
N ILE A 398 -31.09 12.51 0.11
CA ILE A 398 -30.55 11.15 0.11
C ILE A 398 -29.10 11.24 0.56
N PHE A 399 -28.84 10.81 1.78
CA PHE A 399 -27.49 10.74 2.36
C PHE A 399 -27.03 9.29 2.43
N SER A 400 -25.76 9.07 2.13
CA SER A 400 -25.12 7.74 2.13
C SER A 400 -23.72 7.82 2.72
N LEU A 401 -23.11 6.66 3.01
CA LEU A 401 -21.72 6.59 3.47
C LEU A 401 -20.70 7.19 2.49
N ARG A 402 -21.12 7.46 1.23
CA ARG A 402 -20.29 8.20 0.26
C ARG A 402 -20.11 9.67 0.67
N ASP A 403 -21.03 10.27 1.42
CA ASP A 403 -20.97 11.69 1.77
C ASP A 403 -19.86 11.98 2.81
N PRO A 404 -19.78 11.28 3.95
CA PRO A 404 -18.60 11.33 4.83
C PRO A 404 -17.30 10.99 4.09
N SER A 405 -17.34 10.03 3.16
CA SER A 405 -16.16 9.62 2.39
C SER A 405 -15.67 10.74 1.45
N ARG A 406 -16.57 11.53 0.87
CA ARG A 406 -16.23 12.73 0.08
C ARG A 406 -15.59 13.81 0.93
N ILE A 407 -16.05 14.03 2.17
CA ILE A 407 -15.43 14.98 3.11
C ILE A 407 -13.97 14.58 3.37
N ILE A 408 -13.74 13.30 3.70
CA ILE A 408 -12.38 12.79 3.95
C ILE A 408 -11.52 12.86 2.68
N GLN A 409 -12.07 12.50 1.52
CA GLN A 409 -11.37 12.58 0.25
C GLN A 409 -10.96 14.03 -0.08
N SER A 410 -11.84 15.02 0.11
CA SER A 410 -11.52 16.43 -0.07
C SER A 410 -10.41 16.89 0.87
N LEU A 411 -10.45 16.47 2.14
CA LEU A 411 -9.39 16.78 3.10
C LEU A 411 -8.03 16.18 2.70
N LEU A 412 -8.01 14.99 2.10
CA LEU A 412 -6.80 14.35 1.60
C LEU A 412 -6.22 15.03 0.36
N GLN A 413 -7.04 15.78 -0.40
CA GLN A 413 -6.60 16.56 -1.55
C GLN A 413 -6.00 17.92 -1.16
N THR A 414 -5.99 18.26 0.13
CA THR A 414 -5.43 19.54 0.61
C THR A 414 -3.90 19.50 0.64
N ALA A 415 -3.27 20.64 0.30
CA ALA A 415 -1.82 20.77 0.34
C ALA A 415 -1.31 20.93 1.79
N PRO A 416 -0.45 20.01 2.30
CA PRO A 416 0.04 20.05 3.69
C PRO A 416 0.73 21.37 4.07
N GLU A 417 1.36 22.03 3.09
CA GLU A 417 2.09 23.29 3.24
C GLU A 417 1.17 24.46 3.66
N ARG A 418 -0.07 24.48 3.16
CA ARG A 418 -1.02 25.58 3.42
C ARG A 418 -1.86 25.36 4.67
N PHE A 419 -2.15 24.10 4.97
CA PHE A 419 -2.98 23.67 6.11
C PHE A 419 -2.16 23.11 7.27
N ASN A 420 -0.98 23.67 7.52
CA ASN A 420 -0.01 23.23 8.54
C ASN A 420 -0.39 23.47 10.01
N THR A 421 -1.59 24.01 10.31
CA THR A 421 -2.06 24.28 11.68
C THR A 421 -3.42 23.66 11.94
N ILE A 422 -3.63 23.18 13.16
CA ILE A 422 -4.90 22.58 13.63
C ILE A 422 -6.09 23.48 13.29
N LYS A 423 -5.99 24.78 13.61
CA LYS A 423 -7.07 25.76 13.34
C LYS A 423 -7.44 25.87 11.86
N ARG A 424 -6.45 25.84 10.95
CA ARG A 424 -6.69 25.92 9.49
C ARG A 424 -7.30 24.62 8.98
N PHE A 425 -6.80 23.49 9.47
CA PHE A 425 -7.29 22.17 9.09
C PHE A 425 -8.75 21.93 9.56
N LEU A 426 -9.09 22.34 10.79
CA LEU A 426 -10.47 22.30 11.28
C LEU A 426 -11.42 23.21 10.48
N ARG A 427 -10.92 24.35 9.98
CA ARG A 427 -11.73 25.28 9.19
C ARG A 427 -12.06 24.73 7.80
N ILE A 428 -11.13 24.02 7.14
CA ILE A 428 -11.43 23.35 5.86
C ILE A 428 -12.33 22.13 6.06
N TRP A 429 -12.17 21.38 7.16
CA TRP A 429 -13.13 20.33 7.52
C TRP A 429 -14.55 20.88 7.67
N LEU A 430 -14.71 22.02 8.37
CA LEU A 430 -16.02 22.65 8.51
C LEU A 430 -16.58 23.12 7.15
N HIS A 431 -15.74 23.66 6.28
CA HIS A 431 -16.15 24.03 4.92
C HIS A 431 -16.68 22.84 4.13
N GLU A 432 -15.97 21.70 4.13
CA GLU A 432 -16.40 20.51 3.40
C GLU A 432 -17.69 19.91 3.98
N CYS A 433 -17.88 19.97 5.31
CA CYS A 433 -19.16 19.59 5.93
C CYS A 433 -20.32 20.47 5.41
N ILE A 434 -20.12 21.80 5.36
CA ILE A 434 -21.14 22.73 4.84
C ILE A 434 -21.41 22.43 3.36
N ARG A 435 -20.37 22.30 2.55
CA ARG A 435 -20.51 22.07 1.10
C ARG A 435 -21.20 20.75 0.76
N ILE A 436 -20.89 19.66 1.48
CA ILE A 436 -21.42 18.33 1.13
C ILE A 436 -22.84 18.13 1.65
N PHE A 437 -23.16 18.72 2.80
CA PHE A 437 -24.47 18.59 3.44
C PHE A 437 -25.37 19.81 3.22
N SER A 438 -24.92 21.00 3.61
CA SER A 438 -25.73 22.23 3.62
C SER A 438 -26.14 22.72 2.23
N ASP A 439 -25.28 22.58 1.22
CA ASP A 439 -25.58 23.02 -0.15
C ASP A 439 -26.76 22.26 -0.78
N ARG A 440 -27.23 21.16 -0.16
CA ARG A 440 -28.44 20.45 -0.58
C ARG A 440 -29.72 21.05 -0.03
N PHE A 441 -29.65 21.88 1.02
CA PHE A 441 -30.82 22.41 1.71
C PHE A 441 -31.35 23.65 1.00
N ASN A 442 -32.59 23.57 0.51
CA ASN A 442 -33.26 24.69 -0.15
C ASN A 442 -33.99 25.61 0.85
N ASP A 443 -34.35 25.10 2.04
CA ASP A 443 -35.08 25.87 3.04
C ASP A 443 -34.12 26.57 4.01
N ILE A 444 -34.38 27.84 4.31
CA ILE A 444 -33.61 28.62 5.31
C ILE A 444 -33.66 27.92 6.68
N LYS A 445 -34.82 27.37 7.06
CA LYS A 445 -35.03 26.64 8.31
C LYS A 445 -34.13 25.39 8.43
N ASP A 446 -33.93 24.69 7.33
CA ASP A 446 -33.08 23.48 7.30
C ASP A 446 -31.60 23.86 7.45
N ASN A 447 -31.19 24.96 6.81
CA ASN A 447 -29.86 25.54 7.00
C ASN A 447 -29.63 26.03 8.44
N GLU A 448 -30.62 26.66 9.07
CA GLU A 448 -30.56 27.05 10.50
C GLU A 448 -30.46 25.83 11.42
N LEU A 449 -31.20 24.76 11.12
CA LEU A 449 -31.15 23.51 11.87
C LEU A 449 -29.77 22.85 11.74
N PHE A 450 -29.21 22.77 10.53
CA PHE A 450 -27.86 22.26 10.31
C PHE A 450 -26.80 23.09 11.02
N ASN A 451 -26.90 24.42 10.98
CA ASN A 451 -26.02 25.31 11.72
C ASN A 451 -26.11 25.03 13.23
N THR A 452 -27.30 24.71 13.75
CA THR A 452 -27.48 24.33 15.17
C THR A 452 -26.77 23.01 15.50
N ILE A 453 -26.85 21.99 14.63
CA ILE A 453 -26.11 20.72 14.79
C ILE A 453 -24.60 20.97 14.85
N VAL A 454 -24.09 21.78 13.92
CA VAL A 454 -22.66 22.13 13.85
C VAL A 454 -22.22 22.91 15.09
N GLN A 455 -23.02 23.89 15.55
CA GLN A 455 -22.74 24.64 16.78
C GLN A 455 -22.69 23.73 18.01
N ASN A 456 -23.65 22.81 18.14
CA ASN A 456 -23.69 21.84 19.24
C ASN A 456 -22.44 20.95 19.26
N ILE A 457 -21.99 20.46 18.10
CA ILE A 457 -20.77 19.66 18.01
C ILE A 457 -19.53 20.47 18.36
N ILE A 458 -19.48 21.75 17.96
CA ILE A 458 -18.36 22.62 18.32
C ILE A 458 -18.34 22.93 19.82
N ASP A 459 -19.50 23.21 20.42
CA ASP A 459 -19.60 23.59 21.84
C ASP A 459 -19.41 22.40 22.80
N ASN A 460 -19.78 21.19 22.38
CA ASN A 460 -19.63 19.96 23.17
C ASN A 460 -18.20 19.38 23.13
N ASN A 461 -17.33 19.84 22.23
CA ASN A 461 -15.97 19.31 22.07
C ASN A 461 -14.91 20.36 22.41
N SER A 462 -14.11 20.11 23.45
CA SER A 462 -13.12 21.05 24.00
C SER A 462 -12.13 21.59 22.95
N LEU A 463 -11.67 20.73 22.03
CA LEU A 463 -10.77 21.12 20.94
C LEU A 463 -11.42 22.11 19.97
N LEU A 464 -12.66 21.86 19.54
CA LEU A 464 -13.39 22.71 18.60
C LEU A 464 -13.77 24.04 19.28
N LYS A 465 -14.23 23.98 20.52
CA LYS A 465 -14.59 25.13 21.34
C LYS A 465 -13.45 26.15 21.47
N SER A 466 -12.21 25.68 21.66
CA SER A 466 -11.03 26.55 21.73
C SER A 466 -10.76 27.35 20.44
N HIS A 467 -11.28 26.91 19.30
CA HIS A 467 -11.09 27.54 17.98
C HIS A 467 -12.36 28.15 17.38
N ARG A 468 -13.47 28.22 18.15
CA ARG A 468 -14.81 28.62 17.67
C ARG A 468 -14.79 29.92 16.84
N ASN A 469 -14.16 30.97 17.37
CA ASN A 469 -14.11 32.29 16.71
C ASN A 469 -13.40 32.24 15.35
N TYR A 470 -12.41 31.36 15.20
CA TYR A 470 -11.69 31.20 13.93
C TYR A 470 -12.49 30.39 12.91
N LEU A 471 -13.22 29.36 13.36
CA LEU A 471 -14.03 28.49 12.52
C LEU A 471 -15.20 29.23 11.87
N PHE A 472 -15.90 30.07 12.63
CA PHE A 472 -17.07 30.81 12.17
C PHE A 472 -16.77 32.15 11.47
N ARG A 473 -15.50 32.50 11.29
CA ARG A 473 -15.12 33.72 10.56
C ARG A 473 -15.59 33.62 9.10
N LYS A 474 -16.54 34.46 8.70
CA LYS A 474 -17.01 34.61 7.31
C LYS A 474 -16.00 35.45 6.50
N PRO A 475 -15.83 35.20 5.19
CA PRO A 475 -16.32 34.05 4.43
C PRO A 475 -15.66 32.71 4.83
N ILE A 476 -16.39 31.61 4.71
CA ILE A 476 -15.84 30.24 4.81
C ILE A 476 -15.73 29.69 3.37
N LEU A 477 -14.73 30.16 2.64
CA LEU A 477 -14.55 29.86 1.21
C LEU A 477 -13.16 29.31 0.96
N PHE A 478 -13.11 28.11 0.37
CA PHE A 478 -11.88 27.46 -0.07
C PHE A 478 -11.97 27.07 -1.55
N PRO A 479 -12.13 28.03 -2.47
CA PRO A 479 -12.29 27.71 -3.87
C PRO A 479 -10.96 27.41 -4.57
N ASP A 480 -11.06 26.79 -5.75
CA ASP A 480 -9.98 26.50 -6.69
C ASP A 480 -9.90 27.50 -7.86
N TYR A 481 -10.66 28.61 -7.80
CA TYR A 481 -10.88 29.54 -8.92
C TYR A 481 -9.61 30.07 -9.59
N ARG A 482 -8.53 30.28 -8.83
CA ARG A 482 -7.27 30.80 -9.40
C ARG A 482 -6.57 29.80 -10.32
N THR A 483 -6.68 28.51 -10.04
CA THR A 483 -6.06 27.43 -10.83
C THR A 483 -6.93 26.98 -12.01
N ILE A 484 -8.21 27.37 -12.08
CA ILE A 484 -9.11 26.98 -13.19
C ILE A 484 -8.61 27.49 -14.55
N LEU A 485 -7.91 28.63 -14.56
CA LEU A 485 -7.41 29.26 -15.78
C LEU A 485 -6.10 28.66 -16.30
N GLN A 486 -5.44 27.80 -15.51
CA GLN A 486 -4.17 27.17 -15.83
C GLN A 486 -4.40 25.67 -16.01
N ASN A 487 -4.53 25.22 -17.27
CA ASN A 487 -4.92 23.83 -17.59
C ASN A 487 -3.95 22.75 -17.09
N ASP A 488 -2.72 23.09 -16.70
CA ASP A 488 -1.63 22.16 -16.35
C ASP A 488 -1.19 22.19 -14.88
N GLU A 489 -1.81 23.02 -14.03
CA GLU A 489 -1.47 23.06 -12.59
C GLU A 489 -2.45 22.22 -11.75
N ALA A 490 -1.93 21.53 -10.73
CA ALA A 490 -2.74 20.78 -9.78
C ALA A 490 -3.77 21.70 -9.11
N LYS A 491 -4.99 21.22 -8.85
CA LYS A 491 -6.04 22.01 -8.19
C LYS A 491 -5.60 22.39 -6.77
N ILE A 492 -5.52 23.69 -6.47
CA ILE A 492 -5.06 24.18 -5.16
C ILE A 492 -6.25 24.74 -4.36
N TYR A 493 -6.55 24.13 -3.21
CA TYR A 493 -7.47 24.69 -2.21
C TYR A 493 -6.80 25.86 -1.47
N GLU A 494 -7.31 27.08 -1.62
CA GLU A 494 -6.84 28.27 -0.90
C GLU A 494 -7.97 28.94 -0.11
N ALA A 495 -7.70 29.31 1.14
CA ALA A 495 -8.64 30.08 1.96
C ALA A 495 -8.72 31.53 1.48
N LEU A 496 -9.86 31.92 0.89
CA LEU A 496 -10.11 33.32 0.55
C LEU A 496 -10.77 34.02 1.74
N GLN A 497 -10.21 35.16 2.14
CA GLN A 497 -10.62 35.89 3.34
C GLN A 497 -11.54 37.07 3.05
N ASP A 498 -11.78 37.39 1.77
CA ASP A 498 -12.51 38.59 1.34
C ASP A 498 -13.35 38.31 0.09
N TYR A 499 -14.60 38.75 0.11
CA TYR A 499 -15.53 38.68 -1.02
C TYR A 499 -15.11 39.61 -2.17
N HIS A 500 -14.44 40.74 -1.90
CA HIS A 500 -13.94 41.62 -2.95
C HIS A 500 -12.84 40.96 -3.79
N ALA A 501 -11.94 40.23 -3.13
CA ALA A 501 -10.89 39.47 -3.81
C ALA A 501 -11.45 38.31 -4.66
N ILE A 502 -12.65 37.81 -4.35
CA ILE A 502 -13.32 36.79 -5.15
C ILE A 502 -13.91 37.40 -6.41
N LYS A 503 -14.58 38.56 -6.27
CA LYS A 503 -15.19 39.25 -7.40
C LYS A 503 -14.18 39.52 -8.51
N SER A 504 -12.98 40.01 -8.17
CA SER A 504 -11.93 40.28 -9.17
C SER A 504 -11.48 39.01 -9.91
N ILE A 505 -11.37 37.87 -9.22
CA ILE A 505 -11.02 36.58 -9.84
C ILE A 505 -12.14 36.12 -10.79
N PHE A 506 -13.40 36.24 -10.37
CA PHE A 506 -14.54 35.88 -11.23
C PHE A 506 -14.65 36.78 -12.45
N ASP A 507 -14.44 38.09 -12.30
CA ASP A 507 -14.46 39.03 -13.42
C ASP A 507 -13.40 38.64 -14.46
N GLU A 508 -12.20 38.21 -14.04
CA GLU A 508 -11.15 37.69 -14.94
C GLU A 508 -11.57 36.36 -15.61
N ILE A 509 -12.15 35.43 -14.86
CA ILE A 509 -12.63 34.14 -15.40
C ILE A 509 -13.73 34.37 -16.44
N ILE A 510 -14.68 35.27 -16.16
CA ILE A 510 -15.77 35.61 -17.06
C ILE A 510 -15.22 36.25 -18.34
N LEU A 511 -14.24 37.14 -18.23
CA LEU A 511 -13.61 37.77 -19.40
C LEU A 511 -12.94 36.72 -20.30
N LYS A 512 -12.16 35.81 -19.72
CA LYS A 512 -11.55 34.68 -20.48
C LYS A 512 -12.60 33.71 -21.04
N TYR A 513 -13.69 33.47 -20.33
CA TYR A 513 -14.78 32.64 -20.82
C TYR A 513 -15.47 33.29 -22.02
N LYS A 514 -15.74 34.60 -21.95
CA LYS A 514 -16.29 35.41 -23.05
C LYS A 514 -15.37 35.38 -24.27
N ASP A 515 -14.06 35.51 -24.07
CA ASP A 515 -13.06 35.43 -25.14
C ASP A 515 -13.04 34.05 -25.83
N LYS A 516 -13.23 32.96 -25.08
CA LYS A 516 -13.11 31.59 -25.59
C LYS A 516 -14.40 31.03 -26.21
N TYR A 517 -15.56 31.37 -25.66
CA TYR A 517 -16.84 30.73 -26.01
C TYR A 517 -17.91 31.73 -26.51
N GLY A 518 -17.61 33.02 -26.56
CA GLY A 518 -18.51 34.07 -27.07
C GLY A 518 -19.42 34.71 -26.00
N TYR A 519 -20.27 35.64 -26.44
CA TYR A 519 -21.14 36.45 -25.58
C TYR A 519 -22.33 35.65 -25.06
N ILE A 520 -22.16 34.99 -23.92
CA ILE A 520 -23.27 34.73 -23.00
C ILE A 520 -23.11 35.74 -21.87
N ASP A 521 -24.07 36.65 -21.71
CA ASP A 521 -24.11 37.57 -20.57
C ASP A 521 -24.52 36.81 -19.30
N ILE A 522 -23.55 36.06 -18.76
CA ILE A 522 -23.67 35.42 -17.46
C ILE A 522 -23.45 36.50 -16.40
N VAL A 523 -24.53 37.08 -15.89
CA VAL A 523 -24.49 37.96 -14.73
C VAL A 523 -24.52 37.09 -13.48
N PHE A 524 -23.38 36.94 -12.80
CA PHE A 524 -23.36 36.34 -11.46
C PHE A 524 -23.76 37.39 -10.43
N PRO A 525 -24.88 37.22 -9.70
CA PRO A 525 -25.24 38.07 -8.58
C PRO A 525 -24.40 37.68 -7.35
N LEU A 526 -23.07 37.80 -7.44
CA LEU A 526 -22.11 37.38 -6.41
C LEU A 526 -22.18 38.22 -5.12
N LEU A 527 -23.09 39.21 -5.04
CA LEU A 527 -23.19 40.18 -3.95
C LEU A 527 -24.64 40.49 -3.52
N LYS A 528 -25.62 39.59 -3.73
CA LYS A 528 -27.02 39.86 -3.34
C LYS A 528 -27.42 39.48 -1.90
N GLU A 529 -26.63 38.68 -1.18
CA GLU A 529 -27.01 38.25 0.18
C GLU A 529 -26.42 39.09 1.33
N GLY A 530 -25.64 40.14 1.03
CA GLY A 530 -24.96 40.95 2.05
C GLY A 530 -25.22 42.45 2.03
N SER A 531 -26.00 42.99 1.09
CA SER A 531 -26.02 44.43 0.78
C SER A 531 -27.40 45.10 0.77
N TYR A 532 -28.48 44.40 1.12
CA TYR A 532 -29.81 45.01 1.25
C TYR A 532 -30.16 45.49 2.68
N ALA A 533 -29.23 45.40 3.64
CA ALA A 533 -29.50 45.85 5.01
C ALA A 533 -29.09 47.31 5.31
N GLU A 534 -28.46 48.04 4.37
CA GLU A 534 -28.01 49.43 4.62
C GLU A 534 -28.44 50.44 3.53
N MET A 535 -29.37 50.08 2.63
CA MET A 535 -30.02 51.05 1.75
C MET A 535 -31.51 50.76 1.61
N SER A 536 -32.25 51.05 2.67
CA SER A 536 -33.65 51.51 2.67
C SER A 536 -33.99 52.13 4.01
#